data_AF-A0A943RZP8-F1
#
_entry.id   AF-A0A943RZP8-F1
#
_cell.length_a   1.000
_cell.length_b   1.000
_cell.length_c   1.000
_cell.angle_alpha   90.00
_cell.angle_beta   90.00
_cell.angle_gamma   90.00
#
_symmetry.space_group_name_H-M   'P 1'
#
loop_
_entity.id
_entity.type
_entity.pdbx_description
1 polymer ?
#
loop_
_entity_poly.entity_id
_entity_poly.type
_entity_poly.pdbx_seq_one_letter_code
_entity_poly.pdbx_strand_id
1 'polypeptide(L)'
;MAGKGREKLTKEGIEDAVRLCRAGMTDKDIAAYLGVARETYSRWINHPRTDNQRQLCHVLKKAEVERKATLVGRIMDASGDSWQAAAWLLERKYPQEYAKAQRIMDTTDTAVLKAAKELVLSVPSSIGGDE
;
A
#
# COMPACT_ATOMS: atom_id res chain seq x y z
N MET A 1 -29.04 21.92 -31.48
CA MET A 1 -28.38 22.06 -30.16
C MET A 1 -28.92 20.95 -29.25
N ALA A 2 -28.23 19.80 -29.17
CA ALA A 2 -28.66 18.72 -28.28
C ALA A 2 -28.69 19.24 -26.85
N GLY A 3 -29.84 19.13 -26.18
CA GLY A 3 -30.03 19.62 -24.81
C GLY A 3 -28.92 19.08 -23.91
N LYS A 4 -28.22 19.98 -23.22
CA LYS A 4 -27.17 19.62 -22.26
C LYS A 4 -27.85 18.86 -21.11
N GLY A 5 -27.90 17.53 -21.22
CA GLY A 5 -28.48 16.66 -20.21
C GLY A 5 -27.88 16.99 -18.84
N ARG A 6 -28.72 17.00 -17.80
CA ARG A 6 -28.31 17.35 -16.44
C ARG A 6 -27.07 16.54 -16.05
N GLU A 7 -26.01 17.21 -15.63
CA GLU A 7 -24.78 16.54 -15.22
C GLU A 7 -25.06 15.59 -14.05
N LYS A 8 -24.56 14.35 -14.14
CA LYS A 8 -24.79 13.32 -13.12
C LYS A 8 -24.04 13.58 -11.81
N LEU A 9 -22.85 14.17 -11.88
CA LEU A 9 -22.06 14.56 -10.71
C LEU A 9 -22.40 15.99 -10.32
N THR A 10 -23.03 16.17 -9.16
CA THR A 10 -23.36 17.49 -8.61
C THR A 10 -22.30 17.95 -7.61
N LYS A 11 -22.38 19.21 -7.16
CA LYS A 11 -21.48 19.75 -6.13
C LYS A 11 -21.67 19.04 -4.79
N GLU A 12 -22.91 18.77 -4.43
CA GLU A 12 -23.29 18.01 -3.23
C GLU A 12 -22.73 16.58 -3.31
N GLY A 13 -22.79 15.94 -4.48
CA GLY A 13 -22.17 14.63 -4.70
C GLY A 13 -20.65 14.62 -4.52
N ILE A 14 -19.97 15.73 -4.83
CA ILE A 14 -18.53 15.89 -4.55
C ILE A 14 -18.28 15.96 -3.04
N GLU A 15 -19.10 16.74 -2.32
CA GLU A 15 -18.99 16.87 -0.85
C GLU A 15 -19.22 15.52 -0.15
N ASP A 16 -20.21 14.75 -0.60
CA ASP A 16 -20.46 13.40 -0.12
C ASP A 16 -19.30 12.46 -0.42
N ALA A 17 -18.75 12.49 -1.63
CA ALA A 17 -17.58 11.69 -2.00
C ALA A 17 -16.37 11.99 -1.10
N VAL A 18 -16.13 13.28 -0.81
CA VAL A 18 -15.05 13.71 0.10
C VAL A 18 -15.28 13.18 1.51
N ARG A 19 -16.49 13.31 2.04
CA ARG A 19 -16.85 12.80 3.39
C ARG A 19 -16.63 11.30 3.49
N LEU A 20 -17.07 10.53 2.49
CA LEU A 20 -16.91 9.08 2.46
C LEU A 20 -15.46 8.64 2.28
N CYS A 21 -14.70 9.35 1.43
CA CYS A 21 -13.25 9.13 1.28
C CYS A 21 -12.51 9.34 2.60
N ARG A 22 -12.81 10.43 3.33
CA ARG A 22 -12.24 10.68 4.67
C ARG A 22 -12.55 9.57 5.66
N ALA A 23 -13.76 8.99 5.58
CA ALA A 23 -14.17 7.85 6.40
C ALA A 23 -13.48 6.53 6.00
N GLY A 24 -12.82 6.49 4.84
CA GLY A 24 -12.12 5.30 4.34
C GLY A 24 -12.97 4.35 3.52
N MET A 25 -14.08 4.83 2.98
CA MET A 25 -14.90 4.06 2.04
C MET A 25 -14.16 3.85 0.72
N THR A 26 -14.47 2.74 0.03
CA THR A 26 -13.86 2.42 -1.27
C THR A 26 -14.52 3.22 -2.39
N ASP A 27 -13.81 3.43 -3.50
CA ASP A 27 -14.37 4.06 -4.71
C ASP A 27 -15.65 3.35 -5.20
N LYS A 28 -15.74 2.02 -5.01
CA LYS A 28 -16.93 1.24 -5.37
C LYS A 28 -18.13 1.65 -4.51
N ASP A 29 -17.93 1.80 -3.21
CA ASP A 29 -19.01 2.17 -2.29
C ASP A 29 -19.40 3.64 -2.45
N ILE A 30 -18.43 4.51 -2.72
CA ILE A 30 -18.69 5.91 -3.07
C ILE A 30 -19.52 5.99 -4.36
N ALA A 31 -19.15 5.23 -5.39
CA ALA A 31 -19.92 5.17 -6.63
C ALA A 31 -21.37 4.71 -6.38
N ALA A 32 -21.54 3.64 -5.59
CA ALA A 32 -22.85 3.11 -5.22
C ALA A 32 -23.67 4.15 -4.43
N TYR A 33 -23.06 4.85 -3.47
CA TYR A 33 -23.70 5.91 -2.70
C TYR A 33 -24.16 7.08 -3.59
N LEU A 34 -23.35 7.47 -4.57
CA LEU A 34 -23.69 8.49 -5.56
C LEU A 34 -24.70 8.01 -6.63
N GLY A 35 -25.17 6.77 -6.55
CA GLY A 35 -26.14 6.21 -7.48
C GLY A 35 -25.59 5.98 -8.90
N VAL A 36 -24.28 5.74 -9.04
CA VAL A 36 -23.65 5.47 -10.34
C VAL A 36 -22.91 4.15 -10.36
N ALA A 37 -22.81 3.55 -11.54
CA ALA A 37 -21.98 2.37 -11.74
C ALA A 37 -20.51 2.69 -11.46
N ARG A 38 -19.75 1.71 -10.96
CA ARG A 38 -18.32 1.84 -10.64
C ARG A 38 -17.51 2.36 -11.82
N GLU A 39 -17.83 1.91 -13.04
CA GLU A 39 -17.17 2.31 -14.28
C GLU A 39 -17.41 3.79 -14.60
N THR A 40 -18.57 4.33 -14.20
CA THR A 40 -18.90 5.75 -14.36
C THR A 40 -18.04 6.58 -13.42
N TYR A 41 -17.98 6.21 -12.14
CA TYR A 41 -17.13 6.87 -11.16
C TYR A 41 -15.64 6.80 -11.54
N SER A 42 -15.16 5.61 -11.90
CA SER A 42 -13.78 5.41 -12.38
C SER A 42 -13.46 6.31 -13.58
N ARG A 43 -14.40 6.48 -14.52
CA ARG A 43 -14.23 7.39 -15.66
C ARG A 43 -14.17 8.86 -15.22
N TRP A 44 -14.95 9.28 -14.23
CA TRP A 44 -14.84 10.63 -13.67
C TRP A 44 -13.46 10.90 -13.08
N ILE A 45 -12.87 9.92 -12.38
CA ILE A 45 -11.55 10.04 -11.75
C ILE A 45 -10.42 10.03 -12.79
N ASN A 46 -10.44 9.06 -13.71
CA ASN A 46 -9.33 8.80 -14.63
C ASN A 46 -9.38 9.66 -15.89
N HIS A 47 -10.57 10.08 -16.32
CA HIS A 47 -10.78 10.82 -17.57
C HIS A 47 -11.80 11.96 -17.37
N PRO A 48 -11.51 12.94 -16.49
CA PRO A 48 -12.46 14.00 -16.15
C PRO A 48 -12.75 14.92 -17.35
N ARG A 49 -14.03 15.01 -17.73
CA ARG A 49 -14.50 15.83 -18.85
C ARG A 49 -15.12 17.15 -18.42
N THR A 50 -15.76 17.18 -17.26
CA THR A 50 -16.46 18.35 -16.71
C THR A 50 -15.69 19.00 -15.56
N ASP A 51 -16.07 20.22 -15.19
CA ASP A 51 -15.46 20.93 -14.05
C ASP A 51 -15.71 20.20 -12.74
N ASN A 52 -16.91 19.66 -12.52
CA ASN A 52 -17.21 18.87 -11.32
C ASN A 52 -16.32 17.61 -11.24
N GLN A 53 -16.07 16.93 -12.37
CA GLN A 53 -15.19 15.75 -12.38
C GLN A 53 -13.74 16.14 -12.08
N ARG A 54 -13.23 17.24 -12.66
CA ARG A 54 -11.88 17.76 -12.33
C ARG A 54 -11.77 18.15 -10.85
N GLN A 55 -12.80 18.81 -10.33
CA GLN A 55 -12.86 19.19 -8.92
C GLN A 55 -12.85 17.96 -8.02
N LEU A 56 -13.65 16.94 -8.33
CA LEU A 56 -13.68 15.67 -7.60
C LEU A 56 -12.27 15.06 -7.46
N CYS A 57 -11.52 14.97 -8.57
CA CYS A 57 -10.15 14.45 -8.54
C CYS A 57 -9.22 15.25 -7.62
N HIS A 58 -9.34 16.58 -7.62
CA HIS A 58 -8.52 17.45 -6.79
C HIS A 58 -8.85 17.28 -5.31
N VAL A 59 -10.14 17.32 -4.94
CA VAL A 59 -10.54 17.24 -3.53
C VAL A 59 -10.35 15.85 -2.93
N LEU A 60 -10.47 14.77 -3.71
CA LEU A 60 -10.23 13.42 -3.22
C LEU A 60 -8.77 13.17 -2.86
N LYS A 61 -7.81 13.76 -3.59
CA LYS A 61 -6.39 13.70 -3.21
C LYS A 61 -6.15 14.31 -1.83
N LYS A 62 -6.78 15.46 -1.57
CA LYS A 62 -6.72 16.11 -0.25
C LYS A 62 -7.39 15.25 0.81
N ALA A 63 -8.59 14.74 0.54
CA ALA A 63 -9.35 13.89 1.45
C ALA A 63 -8.59 12.62 1.86
N GLU A 64 -7.88 11.98 0.94
CA GLU A 64 -7.07 10.79 1.21
C GLU A 64 -5.87 11.10 2.12
N VAL A 65 -5.24 12.27 1.96
CA VAL A 65 -4.17 12.72 2.87
C VAL A 65 -4.74 13.03 4.26
N GLU A 66 -5.88 13.70 4.34
CA GLU A 66 -6.56 13.99 5.62
C GLU A 66 -6.95 12.70 6.36
N ARG A 67 -7.42 11.68 5.63
CA ARG A 67 -7.67 10.34 6.18
C ARG A 67 -6.39 9.73 6.75
N LYS A 68 -5.30 9.72 5.97
CA LYS A 68 -4.01 9.19 6.42
C LYS A 68 -3.51 9.91 7.66
N ALA A 69 -3.61 11.24 7.70
CA ALA A 69 -3.24 12.04 8.87
C ALA A 69 -4.09 11.67 10.09
N THR A 70 -5.40 11.50 9.92
CA THR A 70 -6.31 11.08 11.00
C THR A 70 -5.93 9.71 11.56
N LEU A 71 -5.63 8.74 10.69
CA LEU A 71 -5.24 7.39 11.11
C LEU A 71 -3.88 7.39 11.82
N VAL A 72 -2.91 8.17 11.32
CA VAL A 72 -1.62 8.33 12.00
C VAL A 72 -1.81 9.00 13.37
N GLY A 73 -2.69 10.01 13.46
CA GLY A 73 -3.04 10.65 14.73
C GLY A 73 -3.60 9.66 15.76
N ARG A 74 -4.51 8.76 15.35
CA ARG A 74 -5.02 7.69 16.22
C ARG A 74 -3.91 6.76 16.75
N ILE A 75 -2.89 6.51 15.94
CA ILE A 75 -1.77 5.66 16.33
C ILE A 75 -0.83 6.43 17.26
N MET A 76 -0.67 7.74 17.06
CA MET A 76 0.01 8.63 18.00
C MET A 76 -0.70 8.64 19.35
N ASP A 77 -2.02 8.77 19.38
CA ASP A 77 -2.79 8.73 20.63
C ASP A 77 -2.60 7.39 21.35
N ALA A 78 -2.67 6.26 20.63
CA ALA A 78 -2.46 4.93 21.19
C ALA A 78 -1.01 4.67 21.67
N SER A 79 -0.04 5.46 21.19
CA SER A 79 1.37 5.28 21.55
C SER A 79 1.70 5.62 23.00
N GLY A 80 0.80 6.36 23.69
CA GLY A 80 0.93 6.62 25.13
C GLY A 80 0.82 5.35 25.99
N ASP A 81 0.02 4.38 25.53
CA ASP A 81 -0.29 3.15 26.28
C ASP A 81 0.27 1.88 25.62
N SER A 82 0.60 1.92 24.33
CA SER A 82 1.15 0.80 23.57
C SER A 82 2.52 1.13 23.01
N TRP A 83 3.55 0.48 23.55
CA TRP A 83 4.91 0.59 23.02
C TRP A 83 5.00 0.12 21.55
N GLN A 84 4.15 -0.83 21.12
CA GLN A 84 4.10 -1.26 19.73
C GLN A 84 3.62 -0.14 18.80
N ALA A 85 2.64 0.67 19.22
CA ALA A 85 2.19 1.83 18.45
C ALA A 85 3.29 2.89 18.35
N ALA A 86 4.02 3.15 19.44
CA ALA A 86 5.20 4.02 19.43
C ALA A 86 6.31 3.50 18.50
N ALA A 87 6.62 2.20 18.58
CA ALA A 87 7.60 1.55 17.71
C ALA A 87 7.19 1.64 16.23
N TRP A 88 5.92 1.42 15.91
CA TRP A 88 5.42 1.52 14.53
C TRP A 88 5.58 2.94 13.95
N LEU A 89 5.38 3.98 14.76
CA LEU A 89 5.62 5.37 14.35
C LEU A 89 7.10 5.63 14.08
N LEU A 90 8.00 5.11 14.93
CA LEU A 90 9.45 5.20 14.74
C LEU A 90 9.90 4.48 13.47
N GLU A 91 9.48 3.22 13.27
CA GLU A 91 9.76 2.45 12.06
C GLU A 91 9.28 3.16 10.79
N ARG A 92 8.09 3.76 10.84
CA ARG A 92 7.51 4.50 9.71
C ARG A 92 8.28 5.79 9.38
N LYS A 93 8.76 6.52 10.40
CA LYS A 93 9.42 7.82 10.22
C LYS A 93 10.92 7.69 9.95
N TYR A 94 11.55 6.70 10.58
CA TYR A 94 12.99 6.47 10.60
C TYR A 94 13.30 4.99 10.25
N PRO A 95 12.90 4.52 9.06
CA PRO A 95 13.02 3.09 8.73
C PRO A 95 14.46 2.59 8.74
N GLN A 96 15.45 3.42 8.42
CA GLN A 96 16.86 3.00 8.41
C GLN A 96 17.40 2.73 9.82
N GLU A 97 16.81 3.34 10.85
CA GLU A 97 17.27 3.23 12.24
C GLU A 97 16.47 2.18 13.03
N TYR A 98 15.17 2.08 12.76
CA TYR A 98 14.25 1.28 13.58
C TYR A 98 13.62 0.09 12.85
N ALA A 99 13.66 0.02 11.51
CA ALA A 99 13.07 -1.12 10.81
C ALA A 99 13.86 -2.41 11.08
N LYS A 100 13.14 -3.54 11.00
CA LYS A 100 13.73 -4.86 11.15
C LYS A 100 14.85 -5.09 10.13
N ALA A 101 16.07 -5.30 10.61
CA ALA A 101 17.21 -5.64 9.75
C ALA A 101 16.93 -6.93 8.96
N GLN A 102 16.98 -6.84 7.63
CA GLN A 102 16.96 -8.01 6.76
C GLN A 102 18.37 -8.61 6.74
N ARG A 103 18.57 -9.76 7.41
CA ARG A 103 19.77 -10.57 7.19
C ARG A 103 19.60 -11.27 5.85
N ILE A 104 20.34 -10.84 4.84
CA ILE A 104 20.52 -11.62 3.63
C ILE A 104 21.40 -12.80 4.04
N MET A 105 20.80 -13.99 4.21
CA MET A 105 21.59 -15.21 4.23
C MET A 105 22.05 -15.45 2.81
N ASP A 106 23.34 -15.27 2.57
CA ASP A 106 23.94 -15.60 1.28
C ASP A 106 23.88 -17.13 1.12
N THR A 107 22.87 -17.62 0.40
CA THR A 107 22.69 -19.06 0.16
C THR A 107 23.72 -19.63 -0.81
N THR A 108 24.60 -18.79 -1.37
CA THR A 108 25.71 -19.20 -2.23
C THR A 108 26.64 -20.15 -1.47
N ASP A 109 26.90 -19.87 -0.19
CA ASP A 109 27.70 -20.75 0.67
C ASP A 109 27.08 -22.14 0.81
N THR A 110 25.75 -22.25 0.95
CA THR A 110 25.09 -23.56 1.08
C THR A 110 25.23 -24.43 -0.16
N ALA A 111 25.16 -23.85 -1.36
CA ALA A 111 25.31 -24.61 -2.60
C ALA A 111 26.78 -25.03 -2.82
N VAL A 112 27.73 -24.12 -2.55
CA VAL A 112 29.16 -24.39 -2.64
C VAL A 112 29.60 -25.41 -1.61
N LEU A 113 29.15 -25.29 -0.36
CA LEU A 113 29.42 -26.26 0.72
C LEU A 113 28.84 -27.63 0.39
N LYS A 114 27.66 -27.70 -0.22
CA LYS A 114 27.05 -28.96 -0.66
C LYS A 114 27.89 -29.61 -1.76
N ALA A 115 28.28 -28.86 -2.79
CA ALA A 115 29.12 -29.35 -3.87
C ALA A 115 30.51 -29.79 -3.38
N ALA A 116 31.13 -29.01 -2.49
CA ALA A 116 32.42 -29.37 -1.88
C ALA A 116 32.33 -30.65 -1.05
N LYS A 117 31.25 -30.84 -0.29
CA LYS A 117 31.01 -32.06 0.48
C LYS A 117 30.81 -33.28 -0.41
N GLU A 118 30.06 -33.14 -1.49
CA GLU A 118 29.87 -34.20 -2.49
C GLU A 118 31.21 -34.59 -3.15
N LEU A 119 32.05 -33.60 -3.47
CA LEU A 119 33.38 -33.84 -4.02
C LEU A 119 34.27 -34.62 -3.05
N VAL A 120 34.35 -34.20 -1.78
CA VAL A 120 35.15 -34.86 -0.73
C VAL A 120 34.72 -36.31 -0.51
N LEU A 121 33.41 -36.57 -0.50
CA LEU A 121 32.86 -37.93 -0.33
C LEU A 121 33.10 -38.82 -1.55
N SER A 122 33.32 -38.23 -2.73
CA SER A 122 33.54 -38.96 -3.98
C SER A 122 35.00 -39.41 -4.19
N VAL A 123 35.95 -38.94 -3.37
CA VAL A 123 37.35 -39.34 -3.47
C VAL A 123 37.54 -40.72 -2.79
N PRO A 124 37.97 -41.76 -3.52
CA PRO A 124 38.32 -43.04 -2.90
C PRO A 124 39.48 -42.84 -1.92
N SER A 125 39.36 -43.42 -0.72
CA SER A 125 40.43 -43.39 0.28
C SER A 125 41.58 -44.28 -0.20
N SER A 126 42.56 -43.71 -0.89
CA SER A 126 43.73 -44.45 -1.39
C SER A 126 44.84 -44.61 -0.35
N ILE A 127 44.53 -44.61 0.95
CA ILE A 127 45.51 -44.91 2.00
C ILE A 127 45.10 -46.22 2.69
N GLY A 128 45.85 -47.26 2.37
CA GLY A 128 45.66 -48.64 2.76
C GLY A 128 45.97 -49.49 1.53
N GLY A 129 47.20 -49.93 1.27
CA GLY A 129 48.23 -50.35 2.20
C GLY A 129 48.46 -51.82 1.86
N ASP A 130 49.50 -52.10 1.09
CA ASP A 130 49.96 -53.47 0.84
C ASP A 130 51.49 -53.49 0.96
N GLU A 131 51.90 -54.22 2.00
CA GLU A 131 53.19 -54.86 2.34
C GLU A 131 54.48 -54.02 2.49
#